data_AF-A0AAD3DPV7-F1
#
_entry.id   AF-A0AAD3DPV7-F1
#
_cell.length_a   1.000
_cell.length_b   1.000
_cell.length_c   1.000
_cell.angle_alpha   90.00
_cell.angle_beta   90.00
_cell.angle_gamma   90.00
#
_symmetry.space_group_name_H-M   'P 1'
#
loop_
_entity.id
_entity.type
_entity.pdbx_description
1 polymer ?
#
loop_
_entity_poly.entity_id
_entity_poly.type
_entity_poly.pdbx_seq_one_letter_code
_entity_poly.pdbx_strand_id
1 'polypeptide(L)'
;SQQPQRTAHPEAGPSSPASHTPAAAAPAASTHAVTSSATPSTPPSPSPSSASQPPSHLSSRTSRPRDLVFVTAEVAPWSQAGGLGDVAAALPRALAARGHRVMVVAPRYMGPTAVAEGRYGGLYDTGVRMWLDLNGPGGEGGGGGGGRHEVGFFHRHEDDVDWVFVDHMSYHRDGSPYGNEHGPYGDNLFRFSLLCLAALEAPLLLHIGGHRYGTPPGLPYGPDNLAFIANDWHAGLLPVYLAARYRPHGVYGRARCVLGLHNLAHQGSHPPHCFGSLGLPGGWYGALEWVQAGAPTINILKAALVTADRLVTVSPSYAAEVCRPP
;
A
#
# COMPACT_ATOMS: atom_id res chain seq x y z
N SER A 1 -29.17 -66.39 -27.09
CA SER A 1 -30.27 -65.73 -27.81
C SER A 1 -30.09 -64.23 -27.79
N GLN A 2 -29.91 -63.68 -28.99
CA GLN A 2 -30.12 -62.29 -29.45
C GLN A 2 -29.44 -61.10 -28.74
N GLN A 3 -28.38 -60.61 -29.39
CA GLN A 3 -28.16 -59.19 -29.72
C GLN A 3 -28.78 -58.91 -31.13
N PRO A 4 -28.71 -57.71 -31.73
CA PRO A 4 -28.52 -56.32 -31.23
C PRO A 4 -29.50 -55.32 -31.93
N GLN A 5 -29.42 -53.99 -31.70
CA GLN A 5 -29.41 -52.99 -32.80
C GLN A 5 -28.69 -51.68 -32.40
N ARG A 6 -27.82 -51.25 -33.31
CA ARG A 6 -27.08 -49.97 -33.43
C ARG A 6 -27.82 -49.06 -34.42
N THR A 7 -27.67 -47.74 -34.29
CA THR A 7 -27.59 -46.74 -35.39
C THR A 7 -26.95 -45.47 -34.78
N ALA A 8 -25.69 -45.11 -35.05
CA ALA A 8 -25.05 -44.56 -36.27
C ALA A 8 -25.33 -43.06 -36.52
N HIS A 9 -24.24 -42.28 -36.56
CA HIS A 9 -24.08 -40.86 -36.89
C HIS A 9 -24.52 -40.50 -38.33
N PRO A 10 -24.50 -39.20 -38.69
CA PRO A 10 -23.39 -38.77 -39.56
C PRO A 10 -22.72 -37.44 -39.16
N GLU A 11 -21.43 -37.36 -39.52
CA GLU A 11 -20.59 -36.17 -39.59
C GLU A 11 -21.01 -35.22 -40.72
N ALA A 12 -20.78 -33.92 -40.54
CA ALA A 12 -20.50 -32.98 -41.63
C ALA A 12 -19.54 -31.88 -41.12
N GLY A 13 -18.48 -31.65 -41.88
CA GLY A 13 -17.31 -30.83 -41.56
C GLY A 13 -17.49 -29.30 -41.67
N PRO A 14 -16.37 -28.55 -41.69
CA PRO A 14 -16.28 -27.19 -41.16
C PRO A 14 -16.61 -26.11 -42.19
N SER A 15 -17.21 -25.02 -41.74
CA SER A 15 -17.39 -23.79 -42.52
C SER A 15 -17.02 -22.54 -41.69
N SER A 16 -15.84 -22.00 -41.98
CA SER A 16 -15.56 -20.55 -41.97
C SER A 16 -15.56 -20.09 -43.44
N PRO A 17 -15.73 -18.79 -43.80
CA PRO A 17 -15.37 -17.61 -43.02
C PRO A 17 -16.38 -16.44 -43.06
N ALA A 18 -16.33 -15.54 -42.08
CA ALA A 18 -16.71 -14.13 -42.27
C ALA A 18 -16.04 -13.27 -41.20
N SER A 19 -14.85 -12.79 -41.57
CA SER A 19 -14.14 -11.69 -40.91
C SER A 19 -14.93 -10.39 -41.04
N HIS A 20 -15.39 -9.82 -39.94
CA HIS A 20 -15.74 -8.40 -39.87
C HIS A 20 -15.14 -7.77 -38.61
N THR A 21 -13.94 -7.25 -38.80
CA THR A 21 -13.36 -6.16 -38.02
C THR A 21 -14.00 -4.85 -38.48
N PRO A 22 -14.23 -3.89 -37.57
CA PRO A 22 -13.99 -2.50 -37.90
C PRO A 22 -12.85 -1.97 -37.06
N ALA A 23 -11.73 -1.74 -37.76
CA ALA A 23 -10.60 -0.98 -37.27
C ALA A 23 -11.05 0.46 -36.98
N ALA A 24 -10.88 0.91 -35.73
CA ALA A 24 -10.94 2.33 -35.40
C ALA A 24 -9.59 2.96 -35.76
N ALA A 25 -9.59 3.68 -36.88
CA ALA A 25 -8.45 4.42 -37.39
C ALA A 25 -8.10 5.61 -36.48
N ALA A 26 -6.85 5.65 -36.03
CA ALA A 26 -6.24 6.86 -35.48
C ALA A 26 -5.89 7.84 -36.62
N PRO A 27 -6.12 9.15 -36.49
CA PRO A 27 -5.74 10.09 -37.53
C PRO A 27 -4.23 10.30 -37.52
N ALA A 28 -3.62 10.04 -38.68
CA ALA A 28 -2.24 10.33 -39.01
C ALA A 28 -2.01 11.85 -39.06
N ALA A 29 -1.06 12.36 -38.27
CA ALA A 29 -0.56 13.71 -38.40
C ALA A 29 0.55 13.75 -39.47
N SER A 30 0.26 14.48 -40.53
CA SER A 30 1.12 14.77 -41.70
C SER A 30 2.42 15.47 -41.33
N THR A 31 3.54 14.88 -41.70
CA THR A 31 4.87 15.52 -41.71
C THR A 31 5.00 16.45 -42.92
N HIS A 32 4.99 17.76 -42.69
CA HIS A 32 5.47 18.73 -43.67
C HIS A 32 6.91 19.13 -43.34
N ALA A 33 7.83 18.76 -44.23
CA ALA A 33 9.20 19.23 -44.24
C ALA A 33 9.24 20.67 -44.76
N VAL A 34 9.78 21.59 -43.96
CA VAL A 34 10.21 22.92 -44.41
C VAL A 34 11.72 22.99 -44.22
N THR A 35 12.44 22.97 -45.35
CA THR A 35 13.86 23.29 -45.44
C THR A 35 14.07 24.78 -45.23
N SER A 36 14.82 25.17 -44.20
CA SER A 36 15.47 26.48 -44.16
C SER A 36 16.93 26.32 -43.74
N SER A 37 17.81 26.85 -44.59
CA SER A 37 19.26 26.91 -44.43
C SER A 37 19.64 28.02 -43.46
N ALA A 38 20.32 27.68 -42.36
CA ALA A 38 21.02 28.66 -41.54
C ALA A 38 22.31 28.05 -40.97
N THR A 39 23.41 28.77 -41.15
CA THR A 39 24.78 28.49 -40.72
C THR A 39 24.90 28.30 -39.19
N PRO A 40 25.81 27.45 -38.69
CA PRO A 40 25.94 27.19 -37.26
C PRO A 40 26.70 28.33 -36.55
N SER A 41 26.04 29.01 -35.62
CA SER A 41 26.69 29.85 -34.61
C SER A 41 26.82 29.08 -33.30
N THR A 42 28.02 29.07 -32.73
CA THR A 42 28.37 28.40 -31.47
C THR A 42 27.62 29.06 -30.29
N PRO A 43 26.93 28.30 -29.42
CA PRO A 43 26.30 28.89 -28.23
C PRO A 43 27.36 29.25 -27.18
N PRO A 44 27.20 30.35 -26.43
CA PRO A 44 28.11 30.69 -25.34
C PRO A 44 27.91 29.72 -24.16
N SER A 45 29.02 29.34 -23.53
CA SER A 45 29.06 28.50 -22.32
C SER A 45 28.18 29.08 -21.19
N PRO A 46 27.40 28.27 -20.48
CA PRO A 46 26.61 28.76 -19.35
C PRO A 46 27.54 29.14 -18.19
N SER A 47 27.46 30.40 -17.76
CA SER A 47 28.01 30.86 -16.47
C SER A 47 27.40 30.05 -15.33
N PRO A 48 28.15 29.73 -14.26
CA PRO A 48 27.62 28.98 -13.14
C PRO A 48 26.51 29.80 -12.46
N SER A 49 25.26 29.41 -12.70
CA SER A 49 24.11 29.87 -11.93
C SER A 49 24.36 29.55 -10.47
N SER A 50 24.29 30.57 -9.60
CA SER A 50 24.37 30.40 -8.16
C SER A 50 23.25 29.45 -7.74
N ALA A 51 23.60 28.19 -7.48
CA ALA A 51 22.71 27.26 -6.82
C ALA A 51 22.22 27.95 -5.54
N SER A 52 20.93 28.27 -5.47
CA SER A 52 20.35 28.74 -4.23
C SER A 52 20.53 27.61 -3.23
N GLN A 53 21.29 27.89 -2.16
CA GLN A 53 21.41 26.93 -1.07
C GLN A 53 20.00 26.66 -0.53
N PRO A 54 19.66 25.39 -0.23
CA PRO A 54 18.41 25.08 0.44
C PRO A 54 18.36 25.83 1.79
N PRO A 55 17.18 26.32 2.22
CA PRO A 55 17.06 27.13 3.43
C PRO A 55 17.58 26.36 4.66
N SER A 56 18.47 27.00 5.42
CA SER A 56 19.20 26.49 6.58
C SER A 56 18.35 26.18 7.82
N HIS A 57 17.02 26.18 7.71
CA HIS A 57 16.08 25.98 8.82
C HIS A 57 15.64 24.53 9.04
N LEU A 58 16.03 23.58 8.18
CA LEU A 58 15.61 22.17 8.31
C LEU A 58 16.38 21.34 9.37
N SER A 59 17.42 21.94 9.98
CA SER A 59 18.41 21.25 10.83
C SER A 59 18.08 21.20 12.33
N SER A 60 17.07 21.93 12.81
CA SER A 60 16.74 21.88 14.24
C SER A 60 15.99 20.59 14.59
N ARG A 61 16.58 19.79 15.50
CA ARG A 61 15.92 18.64 16.12
C ARG A 61 14.62 19.08 16.78
N THR A 62 13.60 18.24 16.72
CA THR A 62 12.30 18.52 17.32
C THR A 62 12.39 18.58 18.85
N SER A 63 11.72 19.56 19.46
CA SER A 63 11.56 19.65 20.92
C SER A 63 10.55 18.64 21.48
N ARG A 64 9.74 18.02 20.60
CA ARG A 64 8.73 17.01 20.97
C ARG A 64 8.82 15.78 20.07
N PRO A 65 9.79 14.88 20.31
CA PRO A 65 9.92 13.64 19.57
C PRO A 65 8.67 12.76 19.68
N ARG A 66 8.41 12.03 18.60
CA ARG A 66 7.29 11.11 18.45
C ARG A 66 7.81 9.77 17.97
N ASP A 67 7.05 8.74 18.29
CA ASP A 67 7.21 7.40 17.74
C ASP A 67 6.29 7.36 16.50
N LEU A 68 6.86 7.13 15.33
CA LEU A 68 6.16 7.19 14.05
C LEU A 68 6.22 5.83 13.38
N VAL A 69 5.06 5.28 13.02
CA VAL A 69 4.96 4.01 12.28
C VAL A 69 4.32 4.31 10.93
N PHE A 70 5.14 4.31 9.88
CA PHE A 70 4.68 4.43 8.51
C PHE A 70 4.20 3.07 8.02
N VAL A 71 3.02 3.03 7.41
CA VAL A 71 2.45 1.81 6.84
C VAL A 71 2.16 2.05 5.37
N THR A 72 2.76 1.23 4.52
CA THR A 72 2.75 1.44 3.07
C THR A 72 2.75 0.10 2.33
N ALA A 73 2.14 0.08 1.14
CA ALA A 73 2.21 -1.06 0.24
C ALA A 73 3.54 -1.15 -0.52
N GLU A 74 4.27 -0.05 -0.64
CA GLU A 74 5.52 0.03 -1.40
C GLU A 74 6.53 0.94 -0.69
N VAL A 75 7.81 0.61 -0.80
CA VAL A 75 8.97 1.30 -0.24
C VAL A 75 10.23 0.97 -1.03
N ALA A 76 10.93 2.00 -1.50
CA ALA A 76 12.20 1.84 -2.21
C ALA A 76 13.34 1.48 -1.24
N PRO A 77 14.35 0.68 -1.66
CA PRO A 77 14.47 0.02 -2.97
C PRO A 77 13.79 -1.37 -3.04
N TRP A 78 13.16 -1.82 -1.95
CA TRP A 78 12.68 -3.21 -1.83
C TRP A 78 11.44 -3.53 -2.65
N SER A 79 10.55 -2.56 -2.83
CA SER A 79 9.29 -2.78 -3.53
C SER A 79 8.72 -1.46 -3.98
N GLN A 80 8.67 -1.20 -5.27
CA GLN A 80 8.25 0.09 -5.80
C GLN A 80 7.48 -0.12 -7.11
N ALA A 81 6.28 0.45 -7.18
CA ALA A 81 5.52 0.57 -8.42
C ALA A 81 5.30 2.03 -8.83
N GLY A 82 5.34 2.99 -7.90
CA GLY A 82 5.23 4.42 -8.22
C GLY A 82 6.03 5.33 -7.28
N GLY A 83 5.62 6.61 -7.24
CA GLY A 83 6.29 7.63 -6.44
C GLY A 83 6.04 7.52 -4.93
N LEU A 84 5.03 6.75 -4.50
CA LEU A 84 4.81 6.50 -3.07
C LEU A 84 6.00 5.74 -2.47
N GLY A 85 6.62 4.83 -3.23
CA GLY A 85 7.81 4.11 -2.80
C GLY A 85 9.00 5.02 -2.46
N ASP A 86 9.21 6.08 -3.24
CA ASP A 86 10.28 7.07 -2.99
C ASP A 86 9.96 7.91 -1.75
N VAL A 87 8.71 8.34 -1.59
CA VAL A 87 8.25 9.09 -0.41
C VAL A 87 8.41 8.25 0.85
N ALA A 88 8.01 6.98 0.80
CA ALA A 88 8.12 6.02 1.89
C ALA A 88 9.58 5.67 2.25
N ALA A 89 10.54 5.93 1.37
CA ALA A 89 11.96 5.81 1.67
C ALA A 89 12.54 7.11 2.26
N ALA A 90 12.23 8.26 1.65
CA ALA A 90 12.87 9.53 1.99
C ALA A 90 12.29 10.21 3.24
N LEU A 91 10.96 10.26 3.37
CA LEU A 91 10.31 10.99 4.47
C LEU A 91 10.60 10.38 5.86
N PRO A 92 10.58 9.03 6.04
CA PRO A 92 10.98 8.41 7.30
C PRO A 92 12.38 8.80 7.75
N ARG A 93 13.36 8.76 6.84
CA ARG A 93 14.76 9.17 7.12
C ARG A 93 14.85 10.63 7.53
N ALA A 94 14.16 11.52 6.83
CA ALA A 94 14.13 12.94 7.18
C ALA A 94 13.53 13.20 8.57
N LEU A 95 12.51 12.43 8.98
CA LEU A 95 11.91 12.54 10.30
C LEU A 95 12.79 11.92 11.39
N ALA A 96 13.47 10.80 11.10
CA ALA A 96 14.46 10.21 11.99
C ALA A 96 15.61 11.19 12.26
N ALA A 97 16.15 11.84 11.22
CA ALA A 97 17.18 12.88 11.34
C ALA A 97 16.73 14.09 12.19
N ARG A 98 15.41 14.37 12.22
CA ARG A 98 14.80 15.41 13.09
C ARG A 98 14.62 14.96 14.54
N GLY A 99 14.96 13.72 14.87
CA GLY A 99 14.93 13.14 16.21
C GLY A 99 13.68 12.34 16.55
N HIS A 100 12.82 12.04 15.58
CA HIS A 100 11.71 11.09 15.77
C HIS A 100 12.24 9.65 15.78
N ARG A 101 11.56 8.76 16.50
CA ARG A 101 11.78 7.32 16.36
C ARG A 101 10.87 6.83 15.24
N VAL A 102 11.42 6.18 14.22
CA VAL A 102 10.66 5.90 13.00
C VAL A 102 10.76 4.43 12.61
N MET A 103 9.60 3.81 12.44
CA MET A 103 9.44 2.48 11.86
C MET A 103 8.70 2.61 10.53
N VAL A 104 9.12 1.84 9.54
CA VAL A 104 8.40 1.65 8.29
C VAL A 104 7.98 0.19 8.20
N VAL A 105 6.68 -0.05 8.07
CA VAL A 105 6.09 -1.38 7.92
C VAL A 105 5.56 -1.53 6.49
N ALA A 106 6.09 -2.51 5.77
CA ALA A 106 5.67 -2.85 4.41
C ALA A 106 5.60 -4.36 4.21
N PRO A 107 4.89 -4.88 3.19
CA PRO A 107 4.92 -6.30 2.88
C PRO A 107 6.29 -6.76 2.35
N ARG A 108 6.63 -8.02 2.63
CA ARG A 108 7.79 -8.70 2.05
C ARG A 108 7.38 -9.45 0.77
N TYR A 109 7.56 -8.81 -0.39
CA TYR A 109 7.20 -9.39 -1.69
C TYR A 109 8.25 -10.40 -2.20
N MET A 110 8.21 -11.62 -1.65
CA MET A 110 9.16 -12.71 -1.97
C MET A 110 8.72 -13.57 -3.17
N GLY A 111 8.49 -12.95 -4.32
CA GLY A 111 8.31 -13.68 -5.58
C GLY A 111 9.62 -14.35 -6.06
N PRO A 112 9.56 -15.36 -6.95
CA PRO A 112 10.75 -15.99 -7.54
C PRO A 112 11.81 -15.00 -8.04
N THR A 113 11.39 -13.92 -8.69
CA THR A 113 12.29 -12.86 -9.18
C THR A 113 12.98 -12.13 -8.01
N ALA A 114 12.21 -11.80 -6.96
CA ALA A 114 12.75 -11.13 -5.77
C ALA A 114 13.80 -11.98 -5.03
N VAL A 115 13.57 -13.30 -5.01
CA VAL A 115 14.50 -14.27 -4.44
C VAL A 115 15.80 -14.30 -5.24
N ALA A 116 15.70 -14.41 -6.57
CA ALA A 116 16.86 -14.45 -7.46
C ALA A 116 17.72 -13.18 -7.37
N GLU A 117 17.09 -12.02 -7.19
CA GLU A 117 17.77 -10.73 -7.03
C GLU A 117 18.35 -10.52 -5.63
N GLY A 118 18.03 -11.37 -4.66
CA GLY A 118 18.37 -11.12 -3.25
C GLY A 118 17.77 -9.80 -2.74
N ARG A 119 16.58 -9.42 -3.23
CA ARG A 119 15.99 -8.08 -3.03
C ARG A 119 15.85 -7.69 -1.56
N TYR A 120 15.58 -8.68 -0.71
CA TYR A 120 15.46 -8.53 0.74
C TYR A 120 16.73 -9.00 1.48
N GLY A 121 17.89 -8.93 0.83
CA GLY A 121 19.18 -9.25 1.41
C GLY A 121 19.54 -8.31 2.57
N GLY A 122 20.15 -8.88 3.62
CA GLY A 122 20.54 -8.14 4.83
C GLY A 122 19.41 -7.89 5.83
N LEU A 123 18.17 -8.32 5.54
CA LEU A 123 17.16 -8.42 6.57
C LEU A 123 17.44 -9.63 7.47
N TYR A 124 17.25 -9.47 8.78
CA TYR A 124 17.24 -10.60 9.70
C TYR A 124 15.80 -10.97 10.07
N ASP A 125 15.57 -12.26 10.31
CA ASP A 125 14.30 -12.75 10.83
C ASP A 125 14.22 -12.41 12.32
N THR A 126 13.16 -11.72 12.73
CA THR A 126 12.97 -11.36 14.14
C THR A 126 12.64 -12.58 15.02
N GLY A 127 12.25 -13.70 14.41
CA GLY A 127 11.72 -14.88 15.10
C GLY A 127 10.32 -14.69 15.69
N VAL A 128 9.79 -13.47 15.65
CA VAL A 128 8.43 -13.15 16.10
C VAL A 128 7.45 -13.65 15.06
N ARG A 129 6.47 -14.44 15.52
CA ARG A 129 5.34 -14.93 14.75
C ARG A 129 4.06 -14.60 15.49
N MET A 130 3.02 -14.28 14.74
CA MET A 130 1.70 -14.04 15.30
C MET A 130 0.60 -14.59 14.41
N TRP A 131 -0.54 -14.88 15.01
CA TRP A 131 -1.72 -15.33 14.29
C TRP A 131 -2.72 -14.18 14.19
N LEU A 132 -3.03 -13.78 12.95
CA LEU A 132 -4.07 -12.80 12.64
C LEU A 132 -5.35 -13.52 12.26
N ASP A 133 -6.47 -13.03 12.78
CA ASP A 133 -7.81 -13.50 12.42
C ASP A 133 -8.56 -12.40 11.66
N LEU A 134 -8.81 -12.67 10.38
CA LEU A 134 -9.57 -11.83 9.46
C LEU A 134 -11.05 -12.25 9.35
N ASN A 135 -11.48 -13.27 10.12
CA ASN A 135 -12.86 -13.73 10.27
C ASN A 135 -13.21 -13.92 11.76
N GLY A 136 -12.85 -12.95 12.61
CA GLY A 136 -13.08 -13.01 14.06
C GLY A 136 -14.56 -13.23 14.44
N PRO A 137 -14.85 -13.50 15.73
CA PRO A 137 -16.17 -13.93 16.19
C PRO A 137 -17.31 -13.04 15.67
N GLY A 138 -18.19 -13.61 14.85
CA GLY A 138 -19.31 -12.90 14.19
C GLY A 138 -19.15 -12.64 12.69
N GLY A 139 -18.03 -13.03 12.07
CA GLY A 139 -17.88 -13.02 10.61
C GLY A 139 -18.57 -14.22 9.96
N GLU A 140 -19.76 -14.05 9.40
CA GLU A 140 -20.37 -15.09 8.57
C GLU A 140 -19.66 -15.15 7.20
N GLY A 141 -19.16 -16.35 6.89
CA GLY A 141 -18.32 -16.62 5.72
C GLY A 141 -19.06 -16.46 4.40
N GLY A 142 -18.39 -15.82 3.44
CA GLY A 142 -18.85 -15.74 2.06
C GLY A 142 -17.84 -15.03 1.16
N GLY A 143 -16.84 -15.77 0.67
CA GLY A 143 -16.02 -15.38 -0.49
C GLY A 143 -14.84 -14.45 -0.20
N GLY A 144 -13.68 -15.03 0.09
CA GLY A 144 -12.39 -14.35 -0.09
C GLY A 144 -11.46 -14.40 1.12
N GLY A 145 -10.55 -15.37 1.15
CA GLY A 145 -9.25 -15.29 1.85
C GLY A 145 -9.24 -15.14 3.38
N GLY A 146 -10.37 -14.99 4.07
CA GLY A 146 -10.39 -14.83 5.52
C GLY A 146 -10.09 -16.12 6.29
N GLY A 147 -9.75 -15.97 7.58
CA GLY A 147 -9.39 -17.07 8.47
C GLY A 147 -8.24 -16.68 9.39
N ARG A 148 -7.58 -17.71 9.94
CA ARG A 148 -6.41 -17.55 10.81
C ARG A 148 -5.13 -17.68 9.98
N HIS A 149 -4.29 -16.65 10.02
CA HIS A 149 -3.07 -16.55 9.20
C HIS A 149 -1.87 -16.29 10.09
N GLU A 150 -0.83 -17.09 9.96
CA GLU A 150 0.45 -16.83 10.62
C GLU A 150 1.25 -15.80 9.84
N VAL A 151 1.76 -14.79 10.53
CA VAL A 151 2.55 -13.71 9.96
C VAL A 151 3.88 -13.61 10.69
N GLY A 152 4.95 -13.42 9.93
CA GLY A 152 6.30 -13.16 10.44
C GLY A 152 6.76 -11.72 10.17
N PHE A 153 7.80 -11.31 10.90
CA PHE A 153 8.42 -10.00 10.72
C PHE A 153 9.92 -10.15 10.44
N PHE A 154 10.38 -9.48 9.40
CA PHE A 154 11.79 -9.31 9.08
C PHE A 154 12.20 -7.87 9.31
N HIS A 155 13.43 -7.65 9.75
CA HIS A 155 13.87 -6.33 10.17
C HIS A 155 15.27 -5.99 9.64
N ARG A 156 15.48 -4.70 9.38
CA ARG A 156 16.79 -4.07 9.21
C ARG A 156 16.73 -2.67 9.79
N HIS A 157 17.74 -2.31 10.58
CA HIS A 157 17.91 -0.96 11.08
C HIS A 157 18.94 -0.22 10.21
N GLU A 158 18.56 0.90 9.61
CA GLU A 158 19.40 1.67 8.71
C GLU A 158 18.92 3.14 8.64
N ASP A 159 19.85 4.08 8.63
CA ASP A 159 19.59 5.53 8.64
C ASP A 159 18.68 5.98 9.80
N ASP A 160 18.88 5.40 10.99
CA ASP A 160 18.05 5.60 12.20
C ASP A 160 16.56 5.25 12.01
N VAL A 161 16.24 4.40 11.02
CA VAL A 161 14.89 3.90 10.74
C VAL A 161 14.84 2.38 10.92
N ASP A 162 13.78 1.91 11.57
CA ASP A 162 13.44 0.48 11.68
C ASP A 162 12.62 0.05 10.46
N TRP A 163 13.24 -0.65 9.51
CA TRP A 163 12.58 -1.17 8.31
C TRP A 163 12.04 -2.57 8.59
N VAL A 164 10.72 -2.67 8.73
CA VAL A 164 10.01 -3.91 9.10
C VAL A 164 9.20 -4.43 7.92
N PHE A 165 9.43 -5.69 7.58
CA PHE A 165 8.76 -6.36 6.49
C PHE A 165 7.86 -7.49 6.99
N VAL A 166 6.57 -7.38 6.66
CA VAL A 166 5.54 -8.35 6.99
C VAL A 166 5.63 -9.51 6.01
N ASP A 167 5.89 -10.70 6.52
CA ASP A 167 6.03 -11.92 5.73
C ASP A 167 4.78 -12.80 5.86
N HIS A 168 4.22 -13.16 4.71
CA HIS A 168 3.07 -14.05 4.59
C HIS A 168 3.04 -14.62 3.16
N MET A 169 2.59 -15.87 2.99
CA MET A 169 2.58 -16.56 1.69
C MET A 169 1.85 -15.79 0.58
N SER A 170 0.87 -14.95 0.92
CA SER A 170 0.16 -14.14 -0.07
C SER A 170 1.05 -13.09 -0.76
N TYR A 171 2.20 -12.74 -0.20
CA TYR A 171 3.17 -11.84 -0.82
C TYR A 171 4.24 -12.58 -1.64
N HIS A 172 4.25 -13.92 -1.63
CA HIS A 172 5.30 -14.75 -2.24
C HIS A 172 4.98 -15.07 -3.70
N ARG A 173 4.82 -14.02 -4.52
CA ARG A 173 4.53 -14.14 -5.95
C ARG A 173 5.19 -13.01 -6.74
N ASP A 174 5.46 -13.26 -8.01
CA ASP A 174 6.01 -12.24 -8.92
C ASP A 174 4.95 -11.25 -9.38
N GLY A 175 5.41 -10.04 -9.70
CA GLY A 175 4.59 -8.91 -10.13
C GLY A 175 4.90 -7.66 -9.33
N SER A 176 4.06 -6.64 -9.48
CA SER A 176 4.12 -5.42 -8.68
C SER A 176 3.46 -5.62 -7.30
N PRO A 177 3.59 -4.66 -6.37
CA PRO A 177 2.82 -4.64 -5.13
C PRO A 177 1.30 -4.80 -5.33
N TYR A 178 0.77 -4.41 -6.49
CA TYR A 178 -0.68 -4.29 -6.73
C TYR A 178 -1.24 -5.34 -7.70
N GLY A 179 -0.41 -5.91 -8.57
CA GLY A 179 -0.88 -6.79 -9.65
C GLY A 179 0.24 -7.42 -10.46
N ASN A 180 -0.12 -8.05 -11.57
CA ASN A 180 0.80 -8.58 -12.56
C ASN A 180 0.30 -8.25 -13.97
N GLU A 181 0.85 -8.92 -14.99
CA GLU A 181 0.47 -8.73 -16.39
C GLU A 181 -1.02 -8.99 -16.69
N HIS A 182 -1.71 -9.74 -15.82
CA HIS A 182 -3.14 -10.04 -15.93
C HIS A 182 -4.03 -9.01 -15.19
N GLY A 183 -3.43 -7.98 -14.59
CA GLY A 183 -4.12 -6.92 -13.87
C GLY A 183 -3.96 -6.97 -12.35
N PRO A 184 -4.80 -6.21 -11.61
CA PRO A 184 -4.75 -6.16 -10.16
C PRO A 184 -5.03 -7.52 -9.52
N TYR A 185 -4.36 -7.82 -8.41
CA TYR A 185 -4.66 -9.06 -7.69
C TYR A 185 -6.04 -9.02 -7.04
N GLY A 186 -6.83 -10.08 -7.24
CA GLY A 186 -8.16 -10.22 -6.63
C GLY A 186 -8.15 -10.31 -5.10
N ASP A 187 -7.01 -10.66 -4.50
CA ASP A 187 -6.83 -10.77 -3.05
C ASP A 187 -6.18 -9.54 -2.41
N ASN A 188 -6.09 -8.41 -3.12
CA ASN A 188 -5.51 -7.17 -2.58
C ASN A 188 -6.23 -6.70 -1.30
N LEU A 189 -7.56 -6.83 -1.23
CA LEU A 189 -8.30 -6.50 -0.01
C LEU A 189 -7.75 -7.28 1.19
N PHE A 190 -7.65 -8.60 1.05
CA PHE A 190 -7.09 -9.48 2.07
C PHE A 190 -5.66 -9.09 2.45
N ARG A 191 -4.80 -8.90 1.45
CA ARG A 191 -3.38 -8.57 1.63
C ARG A 191 -3.17 -7.26 2.38
N PHE A 192 -3.99 -6.25 2.10
CA PHE A 192 -3.86 -4.95 2.73
C PHE A 192 -4.57 -4.89 4.09
N SER A 193 -5.62 -5.67 4.31
CA SER A 193 -6.16 -5.92 5.65
C SER A 193 -5.13 -6.60 6.56
N LEU A 194 -4.45 -7.64 6.06
CA LEU A 194 -3.38 -8.34 6.78
C LEU A 194 -2.22 -7.40 7.13
N LEU A 195 -1.78 -6.57 6.18
CA LEU A 195 -0.76 -5.55 6.41
C LEU A 195 -1.16 -4.58 7.53
N CYS A 196 -2.39 -4.05 7.50
CA CYS A 196 -2.85 -3.09 8.50
C CYS A 196 -2.86 -3.68 9.91
N LEU A 197 -3.35 -4.92 10.07
CA LEU A 197 -3.35 -5.61 11.35
C LEU A 197 -1.92 -5.93 11.82
N ALA A 198 -1.07 -6.49 10.94
CA ALA A 198 0.32 -6.77 11.28
C ALA A 198 1.09 -5.49 11.70
N ALA A 199 0.82 -4.36 11.05
CA ALA A 199 1.43 -3.08 11.38
C ALA A 199 0.93 -2.50 12.72
N LEU A 200 -0.31 -2.80 13.14
CA LEU A 200 -0.82 -2.49 14.47
C LEU A 200 -0.24 -3.40 15.56
N GLU A 201 0.42 -4.50 15.20
CA GLU A 201 0.98 -5.45 16.16
C GLU A 201 2.49 -5.31 16.27
N ALA A 202 3.16 -4.99 15.16
CA ALA A 202 4.60 -4.75 15.08
C ALA A 202 5.15 -3.88 16.23
N PRO A 203 4.63 -2.67 16.53
CA PRO A 203 5.15 -1.85 17.62
C PRO A 203 4.89 -2.41 19.03
N LEU A 204 3.96 -3.35 19.21
CA LEU A 204 3.70 -4.04 20.48
C LEU A 204 4.61 -5.26 20.68
N LEU A 205 4.87 -5.99 19.59
CA LEU A 205 5.56 -7.28 19.65
C LEU A 205 7.06 -7.16 19.42
N LEU A 206 7.49 -6.20 18.60
CA LEU A 206 8.87 -6.08 18.17
C LEU A 206 9.67 -5.22 19.15
N HIS A 207 10.48 -5.90 19.95
CA HIS A 207 11.53 -5.31 20.79
C HIS A 207 12.76 -4.95 19.94
N ILE A 208 12.52 -4.21 18.86
CA ILE A 208 13.52 -3.82 17.87
C ILE A 208 13.80 -2.33 17.94
N GLY A 209 15.04 -1.99 17.61
CA GLY A 209 15.40 -0.65 17.21
C GLY A 209 16.43 0.04 18.07
N GLY A 210 17.22 0.84 17.35
CA GLY A 210 18.13 1.88 17.82
C GLY A 210 17.34 3.10 18.24
N HIS A 211 17.46 3.38 19.52
CA HIS A 211 17.30 4.63 20.24
C HIS A 211 16.93 5.92 19.50
N ARG A 212 15.91 6.60 20.03
CA ARG A 212 15.98 8.06 20.20
C ARG A 212 17.18 8.35 21.11
N TYR A 213 18.01 9.36 20.81
CA TYR A 213 19.09 9.82 21.70
C TYR A 213 18.64 9.80 23.17
N GLY A 214 19.18 8.88 23.98
CA GLY A 214 18.87 8.73 25.41
C GLY A 214 17.79 7.71 25.84
N THR A 215 17.18 6.91 24.96
CA THR A 215 16.39 5.74 25.40
C THR A 215 17.29 4.52 25.63
N PRO A 216 16.90 3.47 26.37
CA PRO A 216 17.57 2.15 26.36
C PRO A 216 17.27 1.32 25.09
N PRO A 217 18.13 0.36 24.71
CA PRO A 217 17.95 -0.39 23.47
C PRO A 217 16.86 -1.45 23.65
N GLY A 218 16.18 -1.83 22.57
CA GLY A 218 15.26 -2.98 22.59
C GLY A 218 13.92 -2.74 23.29
N LEU A 219 13.52 -1.49 23.53
CA LEU A 219 12.16 -1.18 24.00
C LEU A 219 11.16 -1.18 22.83
N PRO A 220 9.91 -1.61 23.04
CA PRO A 220 8.87 -1.49 22.02
C PRO A 220 8.59 -0.01 21.71
N TYR A 221 7.85 0.26 20.63
CA TYR A 221 7.39 1.61 20.33
C TYR A 221 6.30 2.00 21.35
N GLY A 222 6.43 3.18 21.97
CA GLY A 222 5.62 3.55 23.13
C GLY A 222 4.22 4.05 22.73
N PRO A 223 3.12 3.52 23.29
CA PRO A 223 1.76 3.90 22.89
C PRO A 223 1.37 5.34 23.25
N ASP A 224 2.09 5.98 24.18
CA ASP A 224 1.74 7.31 24.72
C ASP A 224 2.03 8.48 23.78
N ASN A 225 2.99 8.32 22.86
CA ASN A 225 3.42 9.32 21.89
C ASN A 225 3.43 8.81 20.44
N LEU A 226 2.83 7.64 20.19
CA LEU A 226 2.77 6.97 18.90
C LEU A 226 1.82 7.67 17.90
N ALA A 227 2.27 7.80 16.65
CA ALA A 227 1.43 8.12 15.52
C ALA A 227 1.66 7.14 14.36
N PHE A 228 0.59 6.52 13.89
CA PHE A 228 0.59 5.77 12.64
C PHE A 228 0.40 6.72 11.46
N ILE A 229 1.17 6.53 10.41
CA ILE A 229 1.04 7.22 9.12
C ILE A 229 0.59 6.17 8.10
N ALA A 230 -0.71 6.09 7.86
CA ALA A 230 -1.32 5.17 6.90
C ALA A 230 -1.32 5.82 5.52
N ASN A 231 -0.72 5.19 4.51
CA ASN A 231 -0.66 5.73 3.16
C ASN A 231 -1.68 5.09 2.22
N ASP A 232 -2.56 5.94 1.66
CA ASP A 232 -3.64 5.60 0.73
C ASP A 232 -4.57 4.47 1.21
N TRP A 233 -5.38 3.92 0.29
CA TRP A 233 -6.33 2.87 0.59
C TRP A 233 -5.66 1.57 1.06
N HIS A 234 -4.40 1.32 0.65
CA HIS A 234 -3.65 0.13 1.04
C HIS A 234 -3.39 0.03 2.56
N ALA A 235 -3.26 1.17 3.23
CA ALA A 235 -3.19 1.24 4.69
C ALA A 235 -4.48 1.81 5.31
N GLY A 236 -5.53 2.02 4.50
CA GLY A 236 -6.73 2.74 4.90
C GLY A 236 -7.57 2.04 5.98
N LEU A 237 -7.43 0.72 6.12
CA LEU A 237 -8.06 -0.03 7.20
C LEU A 237 -7.36 0.14 8.55
N LEU A 238 -6.13 0.66 8.60
CA LEU A 238 -5.40 0.86 9.85
C LEU A 238 -6.16 1.75 10.86
N PRO A 239 -6.64 2.96 10.53
CA PRO A 239 -7.43 3.76 11.47
C PRO A 239 -8.73 3.06 11.89
N VAL A 240 -9.33 2.27 10.98
CA VAL A 240 -10.55 1.50 11.25
C VAL A 240 -10.28 0.41 12.27
N TYR A 241 -9.25 -0.41 12.07
CA TYR A 241 -8.86 -1.45 13.03
C TYR A 241 -8.41 -0.85 14.36
N LEU A 242 -7.63 0.23 14.34
CA LEU A 242 -7.21 0.95 15.53
C LEU A 242 -8.42 1.33 16.41
N ALA A 243 -9.46 1.89 15.80
CA ALA A 243 -10.67 2.30 16.51
C ALA A 243 -11.61 1.14 16.86
N ALA A 244 -11.72 0.13 15.99
CA ALA A 244 -12.65 -0.98 16.15
C ALA A 244 -12.16 -2.08 17.08
N ARG A 245 -10.86 -2.41 17.04
CA ARG A 245 -10.28 -3.61 17.67
C ARG A 245 -9.29 -3.32 18.79
N TYR A 246 -8.67 -2.14 18.83
CA TYR A 246 -7.64 -1.85 19.84
C TYR A 246 -8.15 -0.89 20.92
N ARG A 247 -8.70 0.26 20.52
CA ARG A 247 -9.18 1.28 21.47
C ARG A 247 -10.22 0.76 22.48
N PRO A 248 -11.22 -0.08 22.10
CA PRO A 248 -12.19 -0.62 23.07
C PRO A 248 -11.58 -1.51 24.15
N HIS A 249 -10.40 -2.06 23.91
CA HIS A 249 -9.66 -2.92 24.83
C HIS A 249 -8.53 -2.18 25.57
N GLY A 250 -8.53 -0.84 25.53
CA GLY A 250 -7.52 -0.01 26.21
C GLY A 250 -6.15 0.02 25.54
N VAL A 251 -6.00 -0.59 24.36
CA VAL A 251 -4.76 -0.56 23.57
C VAL A 251 -4.76 0.67 22.67
N TYR A 252 -3.61 1.34 22.56
CA TYR A 252 -3.44 2.56 21.75
C TYR A 252 -4.35 3.75 22.13
N GLY A 253 -4.78 3.86 23.39
CA GLY A 253 -5.69 4.93 23.82
C GLY A 253 -5.20 6.35 23.51
N ARG A 254 -3.89 6.57 23.45
CA ARG A 254 -3.26 7.86 23.12
C ARG A 254 -2.67 7.94 21.70
N ALA A 255 -2.61 6.82 20.99
CA ALA A 255 -2.05 6.82 19.65
C ALA A 255 -2.95 7.61 18.69
N ARG A 256 -2.32 8.16 17.65
CA ARG A 256 -3.01 8.86 16.56
C ARG A 256 -2.77 8.16 15.24
N CYS A 257 -3.71 8.27 14.32
CA CYS A 257 -3.55 7.81 12.95
C CYS A 257 -3.73 8.98 11.99
N VAL A 258 -2.72 9.24 11.18
CA VAL A 258 -2.74 10.21 10.08
C VAL A 258 -2.87 9.45 8.77
N LEU A 259 -3.82 9.83 7.94
CA LEU A 259 -3.96 9.30 6.58
C LEU A 259 -3.22 10.21 5.60
N GLY A 260 -2.20 9.65 4.92
CA GLY A 260 -1.52 10.27 3.79
C GLY A 260 -2.23 9.93 2.49
N LEU A 261 -2.86 10.92 1.87
CA LEU A 261 -3.57 10.81 0.60
C LEU A 261 -2.64 11.23 -0.53
N HIS A 262 -2.27 10.31 -1.41
CA HIS A 262 -1.43 10.57 -2.59
C HIS A 262 -2.26 10.50 -3.88
N ASN A 263 -3.38 9.78 -3.87
CA ASN A 263 -4.24 9.64 -5.04
C ASN A 263 -5.70 9.29 -4.66
N LEU A 264 -6.68 10.09 -5.12
CA LEU A 264 -8.11 9.79 -4.93
C LEU A 264 -8.72 8.88 -6.00
N ALA A 265 -8.02 8.60 -7.09
CA ALA A 265 -8.50 7.74 -8.17
C ALA A 265 -8.56 6.26 -7.74
N HIS A 266 -7.65 5.82 -6.86
CA HIS A 266 -7.62 4.45 -6.34
C HIS A 266 -8.13 4.41 -4.90
N GLN A 267 -9.34 3.89 -4.71
CA GLN A 267 -10.05 3.98 -3.42
C GLN A 267 -10.18 2.65 -2.67
N GLY A 268 -9.82 1.53 -3.31
CA GLY A 268 -10.06 0.20 -2.74
C GLY A 268 -11.55 -0.09 -2.59
N SER A 269 -12.31 0.02 -3.68
CA SER A 269 -13.75 -0.31 -3.67
C SER A 269 -13.98 -1.79 -3.96
N HIS A 270 -14.84 -2.41 -3.16
CA HIS A 270 -15.18 -3.84 -3.30
C HIS A 270 -16.69 -4.06 -3.14
N PRO A 271 -17.23 -5.19 -3.63
CA PRO A 271 -18.61 -5.57 -3.39
C PRO A 271 -18.95 -5.64 -1.88
N PRO A 272 -20.20 -5.35 -1.48
CA PRO A 272 -20.63 -5.36 -0.07
C PRO A 272 -20.34 -6.65 0.69
N HIS A 273 -20.46 -7.80 0.03
CA HIS A 273 -20.24 -9.11 0.65
C HIS A 273 -18.79 -9.30 1.15
N CYS A 274 -17.82 -8.55 0.61
CA CYS A 274 -16.43 -8.61 1.05
C CYS A 274 -16.22 -8.05 2.48
N PHE A 275 -17.21 -7.37 3.08
CA PHE A 275 -17.07 -6.88 4.45
C PHE A 275 -16.79 -8.01 5.46
N GLY A 276 -17.39 -9.18 5.26
CA GLY A 276 -17.23 -10.33 6.16
C GLY A 276 -15.79 -10.82 6.29
N SER A 277 -14.95 -10.60 5.27
CA SER A 277 -13.54 -11.02 5.28
C SER A 277 -12.59 -10.05 5.97
N LEU A 278 -13.09 -8.95 6.54
CA LEU A 278 -12.27 -7.92 7.18
C LEU A 278 -12.08 -8.16 8.67
N GLY A 279 -12.85 -9.07 9.29
CA GLY A 279 -12.77 -9.33 10.73
C GLY A 279 -13.14 -8.09 11.57
N LEU A 280 -13.94 -7.19 11.01
CA LEU A 280 -14.48 -6.01 11.69
C LEU A 280 -15.82 -6.35 12.36
N PRO A 281 -16.12 -5.79 13.55
CA PRO A 281 -17.45 -5.91 14.13
C PRO A 281 -18.52 -5.33 13.20
N GLY A 282 -19.69 -5.95 13.12
CA GLY A 282 -20.77 -5.57 12.18
C GLY A 282 -21.18 -4.08 12.24
N GLY A 283 -21.10 -3.46 13.42
CA GLY A 283 -21.38 -2.03 13.60
C GLY A 283 -20.44 -1.08 12.83
N TRP A 284 -19.33 -1.59 12.30
CA TRP A 284 -18.38 -0.82 11.47
C TRP A 284 -18.73 -0.79 9.98
N TYR A 285 -19.74 -1.54 9.53
CA TYR A 285 -20.14 -1.54 8.11
C TYR A 285 -20.42 -0.14 7.57
N GLY A 286 -21.12 0.71 8.35
CA GLY A 286 -21.44 2.08 7.95
C GLY A 286 -20.21 2.98 7.74
N ALA A 287 -19.08 2.66 8.37
CA ALA A 287 -17.83 3.38 8.10
C ALA A 287 -17.32 3.08 6.67
N LEU A 288 -17.56 1.89 6.13
CA LEU A 288 -17.10 1.48 4.79
C LEU A 288 -18.15 1.64 3.69
N GLU A 289 -19.44 1.63 4.04
CA GLU A 289 -20.52 1.64 3.04
C GLU A 289 -20.43 2.86 2.11
N TRP A 290 -20.65 2.63 0.82
CA TRP A 290 -20.60 3.64 -0.21
C TRP A 290 -21.42 3.24 -1.45
N VAL A 291 -21.69 4.21 -2.34
CA VAL A 291 -22.29 3.96 -3.65
C VAL A 291 -21.33 4.42 -4.74
N GLN A 292 -20.94 3.50 -5.63
CA GLN A 292 -20.08 3.80 -6.76
C GLN A 292 -20.79 3.40 -8.06
N ALA A 293 -20.90 4.35 -8.99
CA ALA A 293 -21.60 4.16 -10.27
C ALA A 293 -23.03 3.58 -10.10
N GLY A 294 -23.74 4.00 -9.06
CA GLY A 294 -25.11 3.55 -8.76
C GLY A 294 -25.23 2.19 -8.07
N ALA A 295 -24.12 1.50 -7.80
CA ALA A 295 -24.10 0.21 -7.12
C ALA A 295 -23.60 0.34 -5.66
N PRO A 296 -24.18 -0.40 -4.69
CA PRO A 296 -23.64 -0.51 -3.35
C PRO A 296 -22.24 -1.14 -3.34
N THR A 297 -21.34 -0.58 -2.55
CA THR A 297 -19.95 -1.02 -2.39
C THR A 297 -19.50 -0.82 -0.94
N ILE A 298 -18.40 -1.47 -0.56
CA ILE A 298 -17.54 -0.99 0.52
C ILE A 298 -16.36 -0.23 -0.09
N ASN A 299 -15.93 0.84 0.56
CA ASN A 299 -14.84 1.69 0.09
C ASN A 299 -13.83 1.93 1.22
N ILE A 300 -12.62 1.39 1.04
CA ILE A 300 -11.58 1.41 2.08
C ILE A 300 -11.05 2.81 2.33
N LEU A 301 -10.82 3.60 1.27
CA LEU A 301 -10.36 4.97 1.41
C LEU A 301 -11.39 5.86 2.13
N LYS A 302 -12.68 5.71 1.80
CA LYS A 302 -13.77 6.39 2.50
C LYS A 302 -13.78 6.06 3.98
N ALA A 303 -13.59 4.80 4.35
CA ALA A 303 -13.53 4.39 5.75
C ALA A 303 -12.33 5.02 6.48
N ALA A 304 -11.19 5.10 5.80
CA ALA A 304 -10.01 5.78 6.32
C ALA A 304 -10.25 7.28 6.54
N LEU A 305 -10.88 7.96 5.57
CA LEU A 305 -11.19 9.39 5.60
C LEU A 305 -12.07 9.77 6.80
N VAL A 306 -13.07 8.96 7.11
CA VAL A 306 -14.01 9.25 8.21
C VAL A 306 -13.49 8.80 9.58
N THR A 307 -12.42 8.01 9.65
CA THR A 307 -11.91 7.42 10.90
C THR A 307 -10.55 7.97 11.35
N ALA A 308 -9.71 8.42 10.43
CA ALA A 308 -8.38 8.95 10.75
C ALA A 308 -8.46 10.24 11.60
N ASP A 309 -7.49 10.43 12.51
CA ASP A 309 -7.44 11.62 13.37
C ASP A 309 -7.01 12.88 12.60
N ARG A 310 -6.25 12.71 11.52
CA ARG A 310 -5.82 13.78 10.60
C ARG A 310 -5.66 13.25 9.18
N LEU A 311 -5.89 14.13 8.21
CA LEU A 311 -5.64 13.90 6.80
C LEU A 311 -4.48 14.81 6.35
N VAL A 312 -3.55 14.25 5.59
CA VAL A 312 -2.48 15.00 4.93
C VAL A 312 -2.41 14.59 3.47
N THR A 313 -1.85 15.45 2.63
CA THR A 313 -1.68 15.15 1.22
C THR A 313 -0.42 15.82 0.67
N VAL A 314 -0.10 15.52 -0.59
CA VAL A 314 1.21 15.74 -1.21
C VAL A 314 1.53 17.21 -1.51
N SER A 315 0.52 18.09 -1.58
CA SER A 315 0.74 19.53 -1.77
C SER A 315 -0.44 20.39 -1.31
N PRO A 316 -0.22 21.69 -1.03
CA PRO A 316 -1.32 22.62 -0.76
C PRO A 316 -2.31 22.74 -1.90
N SER A 317 -1.84 22.72 -3.16
CA SER A 317 -2.70 22.79 -4.34
C SER A 317 -3.61 21.57 -4.45
N TYR A 318 -3.05 20.38 -4.27
CA TYR A 318 -3.83 19.14 -4.30
C TYR A 318 -4.79 19.07 -3.10
N ALA A 319 -4.39 19.55 -1.92
CA ALA A 319 -5.31 19.68 -0.77
C ALA A 319 -6.52 20.57 -1.08
N ALA A 320 -6.31 21.66 -1.83
CA ALA A 320 -7.40 22.52 -2.26
C ALA A 320 -8.26 21.86 -3.36
N GLU A 321 -7.65 21.09 -4.25
CA GLU A 321 -8.31 20.36 -5.33
C GLU A 321 -9.28 19.30 -4.78
N VAL A 322 -8.82 18.44 -3.87
CA VAL A 322 -9.63 17.34 -3.32
C VAL A 322 -10.80 17.81 -2.44
N CYS A 323 -10.78 19.07 -1.99
CA CYS A 323 -11.85 19.68 -1.22
C CYS A 323 -12.89 20.40 -2.09
N ARG A 324 -12.70 20.46 -3.42
CA ARG A 324 -13.66 21.07 -4.34
C ARG A 324 -14.65 20.02 -4.86
N PRO A 325 -15.91 20.41 -5.13
CA PRO A 325 -16.84 19.53 -5.84
C PRO A 325 -16.28 19.14 -7.22
N PRO A 326 -16.58 17.93 -7.70
CA PRO A 326 -16.32 17.53 -9.08
C PRO A 326 -17.13 18.35 -10.10
#